data_AF-F3FJN7-F1
#
_entry.id   AF-F3FJN7-F1
#
_cell.length_a   1.000
_cell.length_b   1.000
_cell.length_c   1.000
_cell.angle_alpha   90.00
_cell.angle_beta   90.00
_cell.angle_gamma   90.00
#
_symmetry.space_group_name_H-M   'P 1'
#
loop_
_entity.id
_entity.type
_entity.pdbx_description
1 polymer ?
#
loop_
_entity_poly.entity_id
_entity_poly.type
_entity_poly.pdbx_seq_one_letter_code
_entity_poly.pdbx_strand_id
1 'polypeptide(L)'
;GKRIDSLQTARERPFQTWLKAIGLPPTGGARLPDNWHELADRSVEQWQAEPGIGPGRAARLRAFFQDPQVQALSQQLQAQSISGFK
;
A
#
# COMPACT_ATOMS: atom_id res chain seq x y z
N GLY A 1 6.04 12.62 -29.39
CA GLY A 1 5.52 11.52 -28.57
C GLY A 1 6.42 11.28 -27.38
N LYS A 2 6.08 11.83 -26.21
CA LYS A 2 6.86 11.66 -24.97
C LYS A 2 5.91 11.69 -23.76
N ARG A 3 4.88 10.82 -23.75
CA ARG A 3 3.91 10.72 -22.64
C ARG A 3 3.42 9.30 -22.34
N ILE A 4 3.73 8.30 -23.17
CA ILE A 4 3.23 6.93 -22.99
C ILE A 4 4.27 6.01 -22.33
N ASP A 5 5.56 6.21 -22.58
CA ASP A 5 6.63 5.40 -21.96
C ASP A 5 6.65 5.52 -20.42
N SER A 6 6.36 6.70 -19.87
CA SER A 6 6.38 6.95 -18.42
C SER A 6 5.34 6.14 -17.65
N LEU A 7 4.20 5.84 -18.28
CA LEU A 7 3.12 5.07 -17.66
C LEU A 7 3.42 3.57 -17.70
N GLN A 8 4.03 3.07 -18.78
CA GLN A 8 4.44 1.66 -18.87
C GLN A 8 5.51 1.33 -17.82
N THR A 9 6.52 2.19 -17.65
CA THR A 9 7.56 1.98 -16.61
C THR A 9 7.02 2.04 -15.18
N ALA A 10 5.91 2.75 -14.95
CA ALA A 10 5.28 2.79 -13.63
C ALA A 10 4.63 1.43 -13.26
N ARG A 11 4.05 0.71 -14.23
CA ARG A 11 3.39 -0.59 -14.00
C ARG A 11 4.37 -1.69 -13.58
N GLU A 12 5.64 -1.56 -13.97
CA GLU A 12 6.72 -2.49 -13.63
C GLU A 12 7.38 -2.22 -12.27
N ARG A 13 7.04 -1.09 -11.62
CA ARG A 13 7.62 -0.77 -10.32
C ARG A 13 7.18 -1.78 -9.27
N PRO A 14 8.09 -2.23 -8.38
CA PRO A 14 7.74 -3.10 -7.27
C PRO A 14 6.60 -2.51 -6.45
N PHE A 15 5.69 -3.35 -5.96
CA PHE A 15 4.52 -2.95 -5.18
C PHE A 15 4.88 -1.99 -4.02
N GLN A 16 6.00 -2.22 -3.34
CA GLN A 16 6.49 -1.34 -2.28
C GLN A 16 6.80 0.10 -2.73
N THR A 17 7.16 0.32 -4.00
CA THR A 17 7.36 1.66 -4.55
C THR A 17 6.02 2.38 -4.70
N TRP A 18 4.98 1.66 -5.10
CA TRP A 18 3.62 2.19 -5.15
C TRP A 18 3.09 2.52 -3.76
N LEU A 19 3.30 1.64 -2.76
CA LEU A 19 2.93 1.92 -1.37
C LEU A 19 3.54 3.23 -0.85
N LYS A 20 4.81 3.50 -1.16
CA LYS A 20 5.46 4.78 -0.81
C LYS A 20 4.84 5.96 -1.56
N ALA A 21 4.54 5.80 -2.85
CA ALA A 21 3.98 6.86 -3.68
C ALA A 21 2.56 7.28 -3.25
N ILE A 22 1.76 6.34 -2.74
CA ILE A 22 0.43 6.61 -2.21
C ILE A 22 0.44 7.11 -0.75
N GLY A 23 1.62 7.19 -0.11
CA GLY A 23 1.78 7.78 1.21
C GLY A 23 1.72 6.80 2.39
N LEU A 24 2.06 5.52 2.19
CA LEU A 24 2.11 4.54 3.29
C LEU A 24 2.95 5.07 4.47
N PRO A 25 2.40 5.10 5.70
CA PRO A 25 3.14 5.48 6.90
C PRO A 25 4.38 4.60 7.13
N PRO A 26 5.39 5.07 7.87
CA PRO A 26 6.58 4.27 8.17
C PRO A 26 6.22 2.93 8.85
N THR A 27 6.55 1.83 8.18
CA THR A 27 6.28 0.45 8.63
C THR A 27 7.46 -0.20 9.35
N GLY A 28 8.62 0.46 9.40
CA GLY A 28 9.82 -0.11 10.03
C GLY A 28 10.22 -1.45 9.40
N GLY A 29 10.36 -2.48 10.23
CA GLY A 29 10.70 -3.84 9.81
C GLY A 29 9.49 -4.75 9.56
N ALA A 30 8.25 -4.21 9.54
CA ALA A 30 7.06 -5.02 9.32
C ALA A 30 7.10 -5.73 7.96
N ARG A 31 6.61 -6.97 7.93
CA ARG A 31 6.51 -7.71 6.68
C ARG A 31 5.35 -7.17 5.85
N LEU A 32 5.68 -6.70 4.64
CA LEU A 32 4.71 -6.22 3.67
C LEU A 32 4.55 -7.25 2.56
N PRO A 33 3.53 -8.13 2.60
CA PRO A 33 3.19 -8.96 1.45
C PRO A 33 2.90 -8.10 0.23
N ASP A 34 3.17 -8.63 -0.97
CA ASP A 34 2.91 -7.97 -2.24
C ASP A 34 1.41 -8.04 -2.65
N ASN A 35 0.53 -7.79 -1.68
CA ASN A 35 -0.92 -7.85 -1.83
C ASN A 35 -1.60 -6.74 -1.01
N TRP A 36 -2.21 -5.79 -1.72
CA TRP A 36 -2.94 -4.67 -1.14
C TRP A 36 -4.08 -5.12 -0.23
N HIS A 37 -4.89 -6.10 -0.64
CA HIS A 37 -6.02 -6.56 0.16
C HIS A 37 -5.57 -7.16 1.49
N GLU A 38 -4.48 -7.93 1.50
CA GLU A 38 -3.93 -8.46 2.74
C GLU A 38 -3.45 -7.35 3.69
N LEU A 39 -2.88 -6.27 3.17
CA LEU A 39 -2.49 -5.13 3.98
C LEU A 39 -3.68 -4.32 4.48
N ALA A 40 -4.69 -4.14 3.63
CA ALA A 40 -5.86 -3.31 3.92
C ALA A 40 -6.84 -3.98 4.90
N ASP A 41 -6.93 -5.31 4.86
CA ASP A 41 -7.80 -6.08 5.74
C ASP A 41 -7.21 -6.24 7.15
N ARG A 42 -5.88 -6.11 7.31
CA ARG A 42 -5.21 -6.24 8.61
C ARG A 42 -5.82 -5.36 9.68
N SER A 43 -6.21 -5.98 10.79
CA SER A 43 -6.66 -5.30 11.99
C SER A 43 -5.51 -4.55 12.67
N VAL A 44 -5.83 -3.71 13.67
CA VAL A 44 -4.81 -3.02 14.48
C VAL A 44 -3.94 -4.05 15.21
N GLU A 45 -4.53 -5.11 15.74
CA GLU A 45 -3.84 -6.18 16.47
C GLU A 45 -2.89 -6.95 15.55
N GLN A 46 -3.31 -7.25 14.32
CA GLN A 46 -2.47 -7.89 13.31
C GLN A 46 -1.29 -6.99 12.90
N TRP A 47 -1.52 -5.68 12.79
CA TRP A 47 -0.43 -4.73 12.58
C TRP A 47 0.53 -4.68 13.77
N GLN A 48 0.02 -4.71 15.00
CA GLN A 48 0.84 -4.67 16.21
C GLN A 48 1.65 -5.97 16.43
N ALA A 49 1.20 -7.09 15.87
CA ALA A 49 1.96 -8.35 15.89
C ALA A 49 3.23 -8.30 15.01
N GLU A 50 3.35 -7.32 14.11
CA GLU A 50 4.54 -7.15 13.28
C GLU A 50 5.72 -6.58 14.09
N PRO A 51 6.95 -7.12 13.91
CA PRO A 51 8.12 -6.61 14.60
C PRO A 51 8.33 -5.10 14.40
N GLY A 52 8.43 -4.35 15.50
CA GLY A 52 8.69 -2.91 15.48
C GLY A 52 7.45 -2.02 15.26
N ILE A 53 6.25 -2.61 15.21
CA ILE A 53 4.98 -1.87 15.16
C ILE A 53 4.35 -1.82 16.55
N GLY A 54 4.45 -0.67 17.21
CA GLY A 54 3.70 -0.40 18.44
C GLY A 54 2.26 0.08 18.18
N PRO A 55 1.43 0.21 19.23
CA PRO A 55 0.00 0.55 19.12
C PRO A 55 -0.29 1.79 18.27
N GLY A 56 0.48 2.88 18.45
CA GLY A 56 0.29 4.12 17.69
C GLY A 56 0.58 3.98 16.20
N ARG A 57 1.56 3.14 15.83
CA ARG A 57 1.86 2.85 14.41
C ARG A 57 0.79 1.94 13.81
N ALA A 58 0.36 0.93 14.55
CA ALA A 58 -0.71 0.04 14.13
C ALA A 58 -2.02 0.79 13.84
N ALA A 59 -2.42 1.69 14.75
CA ALA A 59 -3.60 2.54 14.55
C ALA A 59 -3.48 3.44 13.31
N ARG A 60 -2.30 4.03 13.09
CA ARG A 60 -2.05 4.87 11.90
C ARG A 60 -2.07 4.08 10.61
N LEU A 61 -1.51 2.88 10.60
CA LEU A 61 -1.56 1.98 9.45
C LEU A 61 -3.01 1.58 9.14
N ARG A 62 -3.77 1.16 10.16
CA ARG A 62 -5.19 0.85 9.98
C ARG A 62 -5.97 2.04 9.45
N ALA A 63 -5.78 3.23 10.02
CA ALA A 63 -6.44 4.45 9.55
C ALA A 63 -6.09 4.77 8.09
N PHE A 64 -4.82 4.63 7.70
CA PHE A 64 -4.37 4.83 6.33
C PHE A 64 -5.08 3.88 5.34
N PHE A 65 -5.12 2.58 5.62
CA PHE A 65 -5.77 1.61 4.74
C PHE A 65 -7.30 1.71 4.71
N GLN A 66 -7.90 2.32 5.73
CA GLN A 66 -9.34 2.56 5.81
C GLN A 66 -9.75 3.96 5.30
N ASP A 67 -8.78 4.80 4.93
CA ASP A 67 -9.06 6.12 4.40
C ASP A 67 -9.75 6.01 3.02
N PRO A 68 -10.93 6.62 2.82
CA PRO A 68 -11.66 6.54 1.55
C PRO A 68 -10.87 7.04 0.34
N GLN A 69 -9.99 8.04 0.51
CA GLN A 69 -9.15 8.55 -0.56
C GLN A 69 -8.08 7.53 -0.95
N VAL A 70 -7.50 6.85 0.04
CA VAL A 70 -6.52 5.78 -0.17
C VAL A 70 -7.17 4.57 -0.86
N GLN A 71 -8.39 4.21 -0.47
CA GLN A 71 -9.16 3.15 -1.13
C GLN A 71 -9.52 3.52 -2.58
N ALA A 72 -9.94 4.77 -2.84
CA ALA A 72 -10.21 5.22 -4.19
C ALA A 72 -8.96 5.14 -5.08
N LEU A 73 -7.79 5.53 -4.54
CA LEU A 73 -6.52 5.44 -5.24
C LEU A 73 -6.11 3.98 -5.51
N SER A 74 -6.28 3.08 -4.54
CA SER A 74 -5.99 1.65 -4.75
C SER A 74 -6.86 1.04 -5.85
N GLN A 75 -8.15 1.42 -5.91
CA GLN A 75 -9.07 1.00 -6.97
C GLN A 75 -8.63 1.51 -8.36
N GLN A 76 -8.14 2.75 -8.45
CA GLN A 76 -7.58 3.28 -9.70
C GLN A 76 -6.32 2.53 -10.16
N LEU A 77 -5.47 2.09 -9.23
CA LEU A 77 -4.27 1.30 -9.53
C LEU A 77 -4.65 -0.14 -9.94
N GLN A 78 -5.66 -0.73 -9.27
CA GLN A 78 -6.23 -2.02 -9.64
C GLN A 78 -6.83 -2.00 -11.05
N ALA A 79 -7.61 -0.98 -11.40
CA ALA A 79 -8.18 -0.80 -12.74
C ALA A 79 -7.11 -0.68 -13.83
N GLN A 80 -5.94 -0.13 -13.47
CA GLN A 80 -4.75 -0.09 -14.33
C GLN A 80 -3.90 -1.37 -14.26
N SER A 81 -4.42 -2.45 -13.65
CA SER A 81 -3.76 -3.75 -13.55
C SER A 81 -2.35 -3.69 -12.96
N ILE A 82 -2.08 -2.73 -12.08
CA ILE A 82 -0.79 -2.61 -11.38
C ILE A 82 -0.62 -3.82 -10.46
N SER A 83 0.53 -4.48 -10.55
CA SER A 83 0.85 -5.65 -9.72
C SER A 83 0.82 -5.29 -8.22
N GLY A 84 0.22 -6.17 -7.42
CA GLY A 84 0.02 -6.00 -5.98
C GLY A 84 -1.25 -5.27 -5.57
N PHE A 85 -2.00 -4.67 -6.51
CA PHE A 85 -3.35 -4.09 -6.25
C PHE A 85 -4.49 -4.93 -6.80
N LYS A 86 -4.18 -6.10 -7.39
CA LYS A 86 -5.17 -6.99 -7.99
C LYS A 86 -6.02 -7.70 -6.95
#